data_AF-A0A0D0E9Q0-F1
#
_entry.id   AF-A0A0D0E9Q0-F1
#
_cell.length_a   1.000
_cell.length_b   1.000
_cell.length_c   1.000
_cell.angle_alpha   90.00
_cell.angle_beta   90.00
_cell.angle_gamma   90.00
#
_symmetry.space_group_name_H-M   'P 1'
#
loop_
_entity.id
_entity.type
_entity.pdbx_description
1 polymer ?
#
loop_
_entity_poly.entity_id
_entity_poly.type
_entity_poly.pdbx_seq_one_letter_code
_entity_poly.pdbx_strand_id
1 'polypeptide(L)' 'HAAYLKKKSPTQALTEKTPHEMVYGTKPNLSDLHHFGCTVFVKIGDVGKLNVRAKAGKFVGYDTNSKGYHVYWP' A
#
# COMPACT_ATOMS: atom_id res chain seq x y z
N HIS A 1 -5.38 6.46 -2.02
CA HIS A 1 -4.57 6.37 -0.78
C HIS A 1 -3.57 7.53 -0.60
N ALA A 2 -3.45 8.46 -1.57
CA ALA A 2 -2.37 9.45 -1.61
C ALA A 2 -2.30 10.39 -0.38
N ALA A 3 -3.43 10.91 0.11
CA ALA A 3 -3.43 11.82 1.27
C ALA A 3 -3.01 11.13 2.58
N TYR A 4 -3.31 9.82 2.73
CA TYR A 4 -2.92 9.04 3.91
C TYR A 4 -1.42 8.80 3.94
N LEU A 5 -0.84 8.39 2.81
CA LEU A 5 0.61 8.21 2.64
C LEU A 5 1.35 9.51 2.90
N LYS A 6 0.91 10.62 2.28
CA LYS A 6 1.56 11.93 2.42
C LYS A 6 1.60 12.45 3.86
N LYS A 7 0.60 12.14 4.69
CA LYS A 7 0.59 12.50 6.13
C LYS A 7 1.60 11.69 6.95
N LYS A 8 2.00 10.51 6.48
CA LYS A 8 2.93 9.59 7.14
C LYS A 8 4.33 9.60 6.53
N SER A 9 4.51 10.25 5.38
CA SER A 9 5.82 10.49 4.78
C SER A 9 6.46 11.75 5.39
N PRO A 10 7.78 11.73 5.64
CA PRO A 10 8.51 12.94 6.00
C PRO A 10 8.43 13.92 4.82
N THR A 11 8.23 15.19 5.12
CA THR A 11 8.15 16.25 4.11
C THR A 11 9.32 17.20 4.32
N GLN A 12 9.96 17.68 3.26
CA GLN A 12 11.14 18.55 3.37
C GLN A 12 10.91 19.83 4.21
N ALA A 13 9.67 20.32 4.27
CA ALA A 13 9.27 21.45 5.11
C ALA A 13 9.26 21.14 6.62
N LEU A 14 9.27 19.87 7.00
CA LEU A 14 9.23 19.39 8.37
C LEU A 14 10.53 18.62 8.64
N THR A 15 11.44 19.22 9.41
CA THR A 15 12.76 18.67 9.77
C THR A 15 12.64 17.24 10.31
N GLU A 16 12.75 16.26 9.41
CA GLU A 16 12.69 14.81 9.64
C GLU A 16 11.44 14.30 10.38
N LYS A 17 10.37 15.11 10.43
CA LYS A 17 9.11 14.75 11.10
C LYS A 17 8.00 14.60 10.08
N THR A 18 7.14 13.61 10.31
CA THR A 18 5.93 13.42 9.51
C THR A 18 4.84 14.40 9.94
N PRO A 19 3.98 14.89 9.03
CA PRO A 19 2.84 15.71 9.42
C PRO A 19 1.97 15.06 10.51
N HIS A 20 1.86 13.73 10.51
CA HIS A 20 1.17 12.97 11.56
C HIS A 20 1.84 13.09 12.93
N GLU A 21 3.17 13.00 13.00
CA GLU A 21 3.91 13.19 14.26
C GLU A 21 3.74 14.60 14.82
N MET A 22 3.64 15.61 13.96
CA MET A 22 3.44 16.98 14.43
C MET A 22 2.05 17.22 15.01
N VAL A 23 1.02 16.61 14.42
CA VAL A 23 -0.36 16.80 14.88
C VAL A 23 -0.66 15.98 16.12
N TYR A 24 -0.17 14.74 16.18
CA TYR A 24 -0.54 13.80 17.23
C TYR A 24 0.56 13.55 18.27
N GLY A 25 1.77 14.09 18.06
CA GLY A 25 2.93 13.85 18.94
C GLY A 25 3.48 12.41 18.88
N THR A 26 2.87 11.53 18.10
CA THR A 26 3.19 10.10 18.02
C THR A 26 3.61 9.68 16.61
N LYS A 27 4.60 8.79 16.52
CA LYS A 27 5.02 8.18 15.25
C LYS A 27 3.84 7.52 14.53
N PRO A 28 3.67 7.72 13.22
CA PRO A 28 2.61 7.06 12.49
C PRO A 28 2.83 5.55 12.48
N ASN A 29 1.78 4.79 12.78
CA ASN A 29 1.84 3.34 12.61
C ASN A 29 1.88 3.00 11.11
N LEU A 30 2.94 2.34 10.64
CA LEU A 30 3.12 1.93 9.24
C LEU A 30 2.75 0.46 8.98
N SER A 31 2.26 -0.27 9.98
CA SER A 31 1.97 -1.71 9.88
C SER A 31 0.89 -2.04 8.84
N ASP A 32 0.03 -1.07 8.52
CA ASP A 32 -1.01 -1.20 7.49
C ASP A 32 -0.45 -1.07 6.06
N LEU A 33 0.83 -0.72 5.90
CA LEU A 33 1.47 -0.55 4.60
C LEU A 33 2.13 -1.84 4.13
N HIS A 34 1.88 -2.20 2.88
CA HIS A 34 2.58 -3.29 2.23
C HIS A 34 3.97 -2.85 1.78
N HIS A 35 4.98 -3.65 2.11
CA HIS A 35 6.33 -3.48 1.59
C HIS A 35 6.34 -3.65 0.06
N PHE A 36 7.06 -2.77 -0.62
CA PHE A 36 7.32 -2.89 -2.06
C PHE A 36 7.96 -4.26 -2.37
N GLY A 37 7.49 -4.92 -3.42
CA GLY A 37 7.96 -6.25 -3.82
C GLY A 37 7.46 -7.41 -2.95
N CYS A 38 6.60 -7.15 -1.96
CA CYS A 38 5.97 -8.21 -1.20
C CYS A 38 5.12 -9.11 -2.13
N THR A 39 5.10 -10.41 -1.83
CA THR A 39 4.26 -11.36 -2.55
C THR A 39 2.80 -11.14 -2.16
N VAL A 40 1.97 -10.81 -3.14
CA VAL A 40 0.53 -10.60 -2.96
C VAL A 40 -0.26 -11.59 -3.81
N PHE A 41 -1.42 -12.01 -3.31
CA PHE A 41 -2.32 -12.92 -4.01
C PHE A 41 -3.53 -12.14 -4.50
N VAL A 42 -3.66 -12.01 -5.82
CA VAL A 42 -4.78 -11.31 -6.47
C VAL A 42 -5.84 -12.33 -6.83
N LYS A 43 -7.07 -12.11 -6.37
CA LYS A 43 -8.21 -12.96 -6.71
C LYS A 43 -8.48 -12.88 -8.22
N ILE A 44 -8.49 -14.04 -8.88
CA ILE A 44 -8.89 -14.15 -10.29
C ILE A 44 -10.39 -14.39 -10.31
N GLY A 45 -11.12 -13.57 -11.06
CA GLY A 45 -12.57 -13.76 -11.27
C GLY A 45 -12.87 -14.98 -12.14
N ASP A 46 -14.05 -15.55 -11.94
CA ASP A 46 -14.62 -16.59 -12.81
C ASP A 46 -13.79 -17.88 -12.95
N VAL A 47 -13.49 -18.51 -11.82
CA VAL A 47 -12.89 -19.84 -11.79
C VAL A 47 -13.84 -20.83 -11.11
N GLY A 48 -14.05 -21.99 -11.75
CA GLY A 48 -14.86 -23.08 -11.21
C GLY A 48 -14.44 -23.51 -9.81
N LYS A 49 -15.33 -24.19 -9.07
CA LYS A 49 -15.20 -24.48 -7.62
C LYS A 49 -13.84 -25.08 -7.21
N LEU A 50 -13.19 -25.83 -8.09
CA LEU A 50 -11.92 -26.55 -7.85
C LEU A 50 -10.67 -25.86 -8.43
N ASN A 51 -10.82 -24.76 -9.16
CA ASN A 51 -9.69 -24.09 -9.81
C ASN A 51 -9.01 -23.07 -8.89
N VAL A 52 -7.75 -22.76 -9.20
CA VAL A 52 -6.95 -21.78 -8.46
C VAL A 52 -7.61 -20.40 -8.50
N ARG A 53 -7.95 -19.86 -7.31
CA ARG A 53 -8.71 -18.61 -7.15
C ARG A 53 -7.85 -17.36 -7.01
N ALA A 54 -6.53 -17.51 -6.95
CA ALA A 54 -5.63 -16.37 -6.77
C ALA A 54 -4.33 -16.54 -7.54
N LYS A 55 -3.86 -15.46 -8.15
CA LYS A 55 -2.54 -15.38 -8.80
C LYS A 55 -1.56 -14.69 -7.86
N ALA A 56 -0.41 -15.31 -7.63
CA ALA A 56 0.71 -14.65 -6.96
C ALA A 56 1.28 -13.56 -7.88
N GLY A 57 1.55 -12.39 -7.32
CA GLY A 57 2.20 -11.26 -7.98
C GLY A 57 3.05 -10.48 -6.99
N LYS A 58 3.70 -9.42 -7.48
CA LYS A 58 4.54 -8.55 -6.67
C LYS A 58 3.86 -7.21 -6.45
N PHE A 59 3.79 -6.77 -5.19
CA PHE A 59 3.22 -5.48 -4.84
C PHE A 59 4.11 -4.34 -5.37
N VAL A 60 3.55 -3.46 -6.20
CA VAL A 60 4.27 -2.30 -6.76
C VAL A 60 3.89 -1.02 -6.03
N GLY A 61 2.63 -0.88 -5.64
CA GLY A 61 2.20 0.35 -4.97
C GLY A 61 0.70 0.50 -4.88
N TYR A 62 0.31 1.66 -4.37
CA TYR A 62 -1.08 2.06 -4.24
C TYR A 62 -1.48 2.93 -5.43
N ASP A 63 -2.68 2.70 -5.96
CA ASP A 63 -3.21 3.56 -7.01
C ASP A 63 -3.53 4.96 -6.45
N THR A 64 -3.25 5.99 -7.26
CA THR A 64 -3.47 7.39 -6.88
C THR A 64 -4.93 7.80 -7.03
N ASN A 65 -5.62 7.26 -8.03
CA ASN A 65 -6.98 7.65 -8.41
C ASN A 65 -8.08 6.79 -7.78
N SER A 66 -7.75 5.55 -7.42
CA SER A 66 -8.69 4.56 -6.89
C SER A 66 -8.21 3.98 -5.56
N LYS A 67 -9.07 3.18 -4.92
CA LYS A 67 -8.69 2.34 -3.77
C LYS A 67 -8.01 1.02 -4.22
N GLY A 68 -7.38 1.03 -5.38
CA GLY A 68 -6.71 -0.11 -5.98
C GLY A 68 -5.24 -0.25 -5.57
N TYR A 69 -4.68 -1.41 -5.89
CA TYR A 69 -3.27 -1.75 -5.73
C TYR A 69 -2.67 -2.06 -7.10
N HIS A 70 -1.44 -1.64 -7.34
CA HIS A 70 -0.67 -2.01 -8.52
C HIS A 70 0.10 -3.29 -8.20
N VAL A 71 -0.08 -4.30 -9.06
CA VAL A 71 0.55 -5.61 -8.93
C VAL A 71 1.26 -5.94 -10.22
N TYR A 72 2.53 -6.33 -10.12
CA TYR A 72 3.34 -6.78 -11.23
C TYR A 72 3.32 -8.30 -11.32
N TRP A 73 3.13 -8.81 -12.54
CA TRP A 73 3.37 -10.19 -12.91
C TRP A 73 4.53 -10.23 -13.90
N PRO A 74 5.53 -11.11 -13.70
CA PRO A 74 6.57 -11.35 -14.69
C PRO A 74 5.99 -12.04 -15.94
#